data_AF-B4RNT6-F1
#
_entry.id   AF-B4RNT6-F1
#
_cell.length_a   1.000
_cell.length_b   1.000
_cell.length_c   1.000
_cell.angle_alpha   90.00
_cell.angle_beta   90.00
_cell.angle_gamma   90.00
#
_symmetry.space_group_name_H-M   'P 1'
#
loop_
_entity.id
_entity.type
_entity.pdbx_description
1 polymer ?
#
loop_
_entity_poly.entity_id
_entity_poly.type
_entity_poly.pdbx_seq_one_letter_code
_entity_poly.pdbx_strand_id
1 'polypeptide(L)'
;MKTQNDGKQMKCVWTFPPPNKTEKTFGKHPTQKPLPLLERCILSASNIGDLIFDPFMGSGTTGVAALKHGRRFCGCELEEDFFELAKKRLEK
;
A
#
# COMPACT_ATOMS: atom_id res chain seq x y z
N MET A 1 10.84 -13.18 -0.06
CA MET A 1 11.77 -12.03 -0.02
C MET A 1 13.10 -12.30 -0.74
N LYS A 2 13.86 -13.37 -0.43
CA LYS A 2 15.13 -13.66 -1.15
C LYS A 2 14.96 -13.81 -2.66
N THR A 3 13.87 -14.43 -3.09
CA THR A 3 13.49 -14.57 -4.51
C THR A 3 13.28 -13.22 -5.22
N GLN A 4 12.94 -12.16 -4.50
CA GLN A 4 12.78 -10.80 -5.05
C GLN A 4 14.10 -10.01 -5.09
N ASN A 5 15.21 -10.63 -4.68
CA ASN A 5 16.54 -10.00 -4.57
C ASN A 5 17.63 -11.00 -4.98
N ASP A 6 17.45 -11.68 -6.12
CA ASP A 6 18.43 -12.61 -6.71
C ASP A 6 18.95 -13.69 -5.75
N GLY A 7 18.06 -14.21 -4.91
CA GLY A 7 18.40 -15.21 -3.88
C GLY A 7 19.10 -14.65 -2.64
N LYS A 8 19.42 -13.36 -2.61
CA LYS A 8 20.12 -12.70 -1.51
C LYS A 8 19.15 -12.14 -0.47
N GLN A 9 19.62 -12.04 0.77
CA GLN A 9 18.87 -11.39 1.84
C GLN A 9 18.62 -9.91 1.50
N MET A 10 17.38 -9.45 1.67
CA MET A 10 17.01 -8.05 1.46
C MET A 10 17.73 -7.17 2.48
N LYS A 11 18.29 -6.03 2.04
CA LYS A 11 18.94 -5.04 2.91
C LYS A 11 17.90 -4.22 3.70
N CYS A 12 18.36 -3.46 4.69
CA CYS A 12 17.52 -2.51 5.46
C CYS A 12 17.36 -1.13 4.81
N VAL A 13 18.14 -0.83 3.76
CA VAL A 13 18.00 0.40 2.96
C VAL A 13 17.30 0.07 1.65
N TRP A 14 16.15 0.72 1.40
CA TRP A 14 15.32 0.48 0.23
C TRP A 14 15.20 1.73 -0.63
N THR A 15 15.32 1.57 -1.94
CA THR A 15 15.17 2.65 -2.92
C THR A 15 13.88 2.46 -3.69
N PHE A 16 12.99 3.45 -3.63
CA PHE A 16 11.75 3.50 -4.41
C PHE A 16 11.58 4.88 -5.03
N PRO A 17 11.06 4.97 -6.27
CA PRO A 17 10.61 6.25 -6.81
C PRO A 17 9.37 6.76 -6.05
N PRO A 18 9.09 8.07 -6.09
CA PRO A 18 7.83 8.61 -5.59
C PRO A 18 6.63 8.08 -6.39
N PRO A 19 5.39 8.19 -5.87
CA PRO A 19 4.21 7.67 -6.56
C PRO A 19 4.06 8.31 -7.94
N ASN A 20 3.86 7.48 -8.94
CA ASN A 20 3.77 7.90 -10.34
C ASN A 20 2.38 8.52 -10.67
N LYS A 21 2.14 8.86 -11.95
CA LYS A 21 0.86 9.42 -12.38
C LYS A 21 -0.29 8.42 -12.31
N THR A 22 -0.04 7.13 -12.56
CA THR A 22 -1.08 6.09 -12.55
C THR A 22 -1.54 5.74 -11.13
N GLU A 23 -0.67 5.90 -10.13
CA GLU A 23 -1.02 5.80 -8.72
C GLU A 23 -1.92 6.95 -8.24
N LYS A 24 -1.99 8.07 -8.99
CA LYS A 24 -2.74 9.29 -8.68
C LYS A 24 -3.97 9.49 -9.56
N THR A 25 -4.40 8.46 -10.30
CA THR A 25 -5.51 8.57 -11.27
C THR A 25 -6.81 9.10 -10.66
N PHE A 26 -7.08 8.79 -9.39
CA PHE A 26 -8.32 9.17 -8.72
C PHE A 26 -8.24 10.48 -7.92
N GLY A 27 -7.06 11.12 -7.89
CA GLY A 27 -6.79 12.30 -7.08
C GLY A 27 -5.42 12.23 -6.41
N LYS A 28 -4.98 13.36 -5.85
CA LYS A 28 -3.66 13.51 -5.23
C LYS A 28 -3.81 13.70 -3.73
N HIS A 29 -3.33 12.74 -2.94
CA HIS A 29 -3.03 12.97 -1.52
C HIS A 29 -1.62 13.58 -1.40
N PRO A 30 -1.41 14.64 -0.60
CA PRO A 30 -0.12 15.33 -0.51
C PRO A 30 1.07 14.41 -0.19
N THR A 31 0.85 13.42 0.66
CA THR A 31 1.87 12.51 1.19
C THR A 31 1.64 11.03 0.83
N GLN A 32 0.98 10.77 -0.32
CA GLN A 32 0.73 9.41 -0.82
C GLN A 32 2.03 8.60 -0.85
N LYS A 33 1.99 7.39 -0.28
CA LYS A 33 3.13 6.48 -0.27
C LYS A 33 3.19 5.67 -1.57
N PRO A 34 4.40 5.35 -2.09
CA PRO A 34 4.55 4.51 -3.27
C PRO A 34 4.01 3.10 -3.01
N LEU A 35 3.26 2.54 -3.94
CA LEU A 35 2.72 1.18 -3.82
C LEU A 35 3.79 0.11 -3.52
N PRO A 36 4.97 0.09 -4.20
CA PRO A 36 5.98 -0.96 -3.97
C PRO A 36 6.55 -0.99 -2.54
N LEU A 37 6.51 0.15 -1.83
CA LEU A 37 6.91 0.23 -0.43
C LEU A 37 5.96 -0.60 0.44
N LEU A 38 4.65 -0.42 0.28
CA LEU A 38 3.64 -1.09 1.10
C LEU A 38 3.53 -2.57 0.74
N GLU A 39 3.64 -2.91 -0.55
CA GLU A 39 3.69 -4.30 -1.00
C GLU A 39 4.83 -5.06 -0.32
N ARG A 40 6.02 -4.43 -0.25
CA ARG A 40 7.18 -5.04 0.41
C ARG A 40 6.90 -5.31 1.88
N CYS A 41 6.39 -4.32 2.62
CA CYS A 41 6.08 -4.46 4.04
C CYS A 41 5.08 -5.60 4.29
N ILE A 42 3.97 -5.62 3.54
CA ILE A 42 2.90 -6.62 3.69
C ILE A 42 3.41 -8.02 3.38
N LEU A 43 4.18 -8.20 2.29
CA LEU A 43 4.74 -9.50 1.91
C LEU A 43 5.81 -10.01 2.89
N SER A 44 6.50 -9.15 3.65
CA SER A 44 7.40 -9.60 4.72
C SER A 44 6.69 -9.98 6.01
N ALA A 45 5.59 -9.31 6.34
CA ALA A 45 5.06 -9.28 7.70
C ALA A 45 3.66 -9.90 7.84
N SER A 46 3.13 -10.51 6.78
CA SER A 46 1.81 -11.13 6.78
C SER A 46 1.72 -12.30 5.81
N ASN A 47 0.74 -13.18 6.04
CA ASN A 47 0.35 -14.27 5.16
C ASN A 47 -0.91 -13.92 4.37
N ILE A 48 -1.21 -14.74 3.36
CA ILE A 48 -2.48 -14.63 2.61
C ILE A 48 -3.65 -14.84 3.59
N GLY A 49 -4.69 -14.02 3.47
CA GLY A 49 -5.87 -14.04 4.34
C GLY A 49 -5.77 -13.21 5.63
N ASP A 50 -4.56 -12.82 6.05
CA ASP A 50 -4.37 -11.97 7.22
C ASP A 50 -5.07 -10.61 7.04
N LEU A 51 -5.49 -10.02 8.16
CA LEU A 51 -6.05 -8.67 8.19
C LEU A 51 -4.95 -7.63 8.37
N ILE A 52 -4.84 -6.71 7.43
CA ILE A 52 -3.99 -5.52 7.55
C ILE A 52 -4.84 -4.36 8.05
N PHE A 53 -4.42 -3.76 9.17
CA PHE A 53 -5.05 -2.58 9.74
C PHE A 53 -4.18 -1.34 9.52
N ASP A 54 -4.77 -0.26 9.00
CA ASP A 54 -4.11 1.04 8.82
C ASP A 54 -4.95 2.16 9.44
N PRO A 55 -4.60 2.67 10.64
CA PRO A 55 -5.37 3.71 11.31
C PRO A 55 -5.23 5.10 10.66
N PHE A 56 -4.33 5.27 9.67
CA PHE A 56 -4.06 6.54 8.99
C PHE A 56 -3.94 6.31 7.48
N MET A 57 -4.98 5.72 6.89
CA MET A 57 -4.87 5.12 5.56
C MET A 57 -4.65 6.16 4.45
N GLY A 58 -5.01 7.43 4.66
CA GLY A 58 -4.84 8.52 3.69
C GLY A 58 -5.46 8.12 2.36
N SER A 59 -4.66 8.15 1.30
CA SER A 59 -5.06 7.70 -0.04
C SER A 59 -5.38 6.19 -0.18
N GLY A 60 -5.28 5.37 0.87
CA GLY A 60 -5.60 3.95 0.83
C GLY A 60 -4.54 3.03 0.20
N THR A 61 -3.28 3.48 0.06
CA THR A 61 -2.22 2.68 -0.58
C THR A 61 -2.00 1.34 0.13
N THR A 62 -2.09 1.31 1.47
CA THR A 62 -1.96 0.07 2.25
C THR A 62 -3.05 -0.95 1.88
N GLY A 63 -4.29 -0.49 1.73
CA GLY A 63 -5.40 -1.35 1.32
C GLY A 63 -5.26 -1.87 -0.10
N VAL A 64 -4.84 -1.02 -1.05
CA VAL A 64 -4.56 -1.46 -2.44
C VAL A 64 -3.50 -2.56 -2.45
N ALA A 65 -2.41 -2.40 -1.69
CA ALA A 65 -1.37 -3.41 -1.58
C ALA A 65 -1.88 -4.69 -0.89
N ALA A 66 -2.65 -4.57 0.18
CA ALA A 66 -3.20 -5.71 0.92
C ALA A 66 -4.11 -6.57 0.03
N LEU A 67 -5.10 -5.95 -0.61
CA LEU A 67 -6.06 -6.63 -1.47
C LEU A 67 -5.38 -7.29 -2.67
N LYS A 68 -4.44 -6.59 -3.32
CA LYS A 68 -3.67 -7.13 -4.46
C LYS A 68 -2.93 -8.42 -4.12
N HIS A 69 -2.47 -8.57 -2.88
CA HIS A 69 -1.74 -9.74 -2.41
C HIS A 69 -2.62 -10.72 -1.62
N GLY A 70 -3.95 -10.61 -1.70
CA GLY A 70 -4.87 -11.56 -1.07
C GLY A 70 -4.94 -11.46 0.45
N ARG A 71 -4.65 -10.28 1.02
CA ARG A 71 -4.91 -9.96 2.43
C ARG A 71 -6.25 -9.24 2.55
N ARG A 72 -6.86 -9.30 3.73
CA ARG A 72 -8.00 -8.45 4.08
C ARG A 72 -7.49 -7.08 4.53
N PHE A 73 -8.32 -6.05 4.44
CA PHE A 73 -7.94 -4.70 4.82
C PHE A 73 -9.03 -4.03 5.66
N CYS A 74 -8.61 -3.29 6.68
CA CYS A 74 -9.43 -2.34 7.43
C CYS A 74 -8.61 -1.07 7.62
N GLY A 75 -9.19 0.09 7.37
CA GLY A 75 -8.48 1.34 7.53
C GLY A 75 -9.38 2.46 8.03
N CYS A 76 -8.74 3.44 8.68
CA CYS A 76 -9.39 4.65 9.16
C CYS A 76 -8.77 5.86 8.46
N GLU A 77 -9.60 6.82 8.08
CA GLU A 77 -9.21 8.15 7.61
C GLU A 77 -10.20 9.15 8.20
N LEU A 78 -9.68 10.28 8.68
CA LEU A 78 -10.49 11.30 9.34
C LEU A 78 -11.06 12.28 8.31
N GLU A 79 -10.28 12.61 7.28
CA GLU A 79 -10.67 13.59 6.26
C GLU A 79 -11.53 12.92 5.18
N GLU A 80 -12.77 13.35 5.05
CA GLU A 80 -13.77 12.77 4.15
C GLU A 80 -13.29 12.75 2.68
N ASP A 81 -12.66 13.82 2.21
CA ASP A 81 -12.10 13.91 0.85
C ASP A 81 -11.04 12.82 0.58
N PHE A 82 -10.21 12.50 1.57
CA PHE A 82 -9.19 11.46 1.46
C PHE A 82 -9.78 10.07 1.60
N PHE A 83 -10.80 9.91 2.44
CA PHE A 83 -11.55 8.66 2.55
C PHE A 83 -12.23 8.31 1.21
N GLU A 84 -12.91 9.26 0.57
CA GLU A 84 -13.55 9.06 -0.73
C GLU A 84 -12.54 8.78 -1.85
N LEU A 85 -11.37 9.44 -1.81
CA LEU A 85 -10.25 9.11 -2.70
C LEU A 85 -9.79 7.65 -2.53
N ALA A 86 -9.60 7.21 -1.28
CA ALA A 86 -9.16 5.86 -0.97
C ALA A 86 -10.18 4.82 -1.39
N LYS A 87 -11.47 5.07 -1.13
CA LYS A 87 -12.59 4.19 -1.53
C LYS A 87 -12.57 3.93 -3.04
N LYS A 88 -12.48 4.98 -3.87
CA LYS A 88 -12.36 4.85 -5.33
C LYS A 88 -11.16 4.00 -5.78
N ARG A 89 -10.05 4.06 -5.03
CA ARG A 89 -8.85 3.26 -5.31
C ARG A 89 -9.01 1.79 -4.92
N LEU A 90 -9.81 1.50 -3.89
CA LEU A 90 -10.04 0.14 -3.37
C LEU A 90 -11.15 -0.60 -4.14
N GLU A 91 -12.09 0.13 -4.74
CA GLU A 91 -13.20 -0.43 -5.53
C GLU A 91 -12.83 -0.74 -7.00
N LYS A 92 -11.60 -0.42 -7.42
CA LYS A 92 -11.08 -0.74 -8.76
C LYS A 92 -10.63 -2.19 -8.86
#